data_AF-A0A971U2B5-F1
#
_entry.id   AF-A0A971U2B5-F1
#
_cell.length_a   1.000
_cell.length_b   1.000
_cell.length_c   1.000
_cell.angle_alpha   90.00
_cell.angle_beta   90.00
_cell.angle_gamma   90.00
#
_symmetry.space_group_name_H-M   'P 1'
#
loop_
_entity.id
_entity.type
_entity.pdbx_description
1 polymer ?
#
loop_
_entity_poly.entity_id
_entity_poly.type
_entity_poly.pdbx_seq_one_letter_code
_entity_poly.pdbx_strand_id
1 'polypeptide(L)'
;ILASPVYVANYGATLKRWVDRAFVYVHRPVLAGKPVLAVCTTGGAYLATVCRQLLNVGEMMGMRRAGAVARSSMSLAKPVKPGELRRFVRAVHRGPLGQSPTLTQVVTFFGAKLVSSFSPVDQAFWRERNWDRMLYVHEQTLGWKRPIAWLLDRLLLPLVRKAF
;
A
#
# COMPACT_ATOMS: atom_id res chain seq x y z
N ILE A 1 5.30 9.61 -2.85
CA ILE A 1 5.99 9.84 -1.56
C ILE A 1 4.95 10.36 -0.59
N LEU A 2 4.88 9.85 0.63
CA LEU A 2 3.97 10.35 1.67
C LEU A 2 4.83 11.01 2.75
N ALA A 3 4.56 12.28 3.05
CA ALA A 3 5.38 13.08 3.96
C ALA A 3 4.52 13.70 5.06
N SER A 4 4.96 13.59 6.32
CA SER A 4 4.27 14.23 7.44
C SER A 4 5.19 14.42 8.64
N PRO A 5 5.09 15.54 9.37
CA PRO A 5 5.57 15.56 10.74
C PRO A 5 4.81 14.53 11.60
N VAL A 6 5.46 14.05 12.65
CA VAL A 6 4.82 13.32 13.74
C VAL A 6 4.03 14.29 14.57
N TYR A 7 2.75 14.00 14.76
CA TYR A 7 1.84 14.76 15.60
C TYR A 7 1.03 13.78 16.46
N VAL A 8 1.24 13.82 17.78
CA VAL A 8 0.56 12.95 18.76
C VAL A 8 0.60 11.46 18.34
N ALA A 9 1.81 10.93 18.11
CA ALA A 9 2.04 9.55 17.67
C ALA A 9 1.35 9.14 16.35
N ASN A 10 0.92 10.11 15.54
CA ASN A 10 0.27 9.92 14.25
C ASN A 10 0.87 10.85 13.18
N TYR A 11 0.46 10.69 11.92
CA TYR A 11 0.72 11.70 10.90
C TYR A 11 -0.25 12.89 11.05
N GLY A 12 0.19 14.07 10.63
CA GLY A 12 -0.51 15.33 10.84
C GLY A 12 -1.83 15.44 10.09
N ALA A 13 -2.70 16.34 10.58
CA ALA A 13 -4.05 16.54 10.07
C ALA A 13 -4.11 16.88 8.58
N THR A 14 -3.11 17.58 8.03
CA THR A 14 -3.05 17.88 6.59
C THR A 14 -2.96 16.61 5.75
N LEU A 15 -2.06 15.69 6.10
CA LEU A 15 -1.98 14.42 5.39
C LEU A 15 -3.22 13.55 5.66
N LYS A 16 -3.76 13.57 6.89
CA LYS A 16 -4.98 12.84 7.23
C LYS A 16 -6.17 13.23 6.36
N ARG A 17 -6.41 14.52 6.14
CA ARG A 17 -7.47 15.01 5.23
C ARG A 17 -7.29 14.49 3.81
N TRP A 18 -6.05 14.40 3.32
CA TRP A 18 -5.78 13.81 2.00
C TRP A 18 -6.06 12.30 1.99
N VAL A 19 -5.58 11.57 3.01
CA VAL A 19 -5.80 10.12 3.14
C VAL A 19 -7.29 9.79 3.17
N ASP A 20 -8.08 10.55 3.92
CA ASP A 20 -9.53 10.33 4.04
C ASP A 20 -10.24 10.51 2.71
N ARG A 21 -9.84 11.49 1.89
CA ARG A 21 -10.38 11.68 0.53
C ARG A 21 -9.87 10.64 -0.46
N ALA A 22 -8.63 10.17 -0.27
CA ALA A 22 -8.00 9.15 -1.11
C ALA A 22 -8.42 7.72 -0.72
N PHE A 23 -9.20 7.53 0.35
CA PHE A 23 -9.54 6.20 0.87
C PHE A 23 -10.36 5.36 -0.12
N VAL A 24 -11.04 6.02 -1.07
CA VAL A 24 -11.65 5.38 -2.24
C VAL A 24 -10.68 4.45 -2.99
N TYR A 25 -9.38 4.75 -2.97
CA TYR A 25 -8.36 3.91 -3.62
C TYR A 25 -8.10 2.59 -2.92
N VAL A 26 -8.62 2.38 -1.70
CA VAL A 26 -8.56 1.07 -1.04
C VAL A 26 -9.46 0.07 -1.76
N HIS A 27 -10.62 0.51 -2.26
CA HIS A 27 -11.55 -0.32 -3.04
C HIS A 27 -11.19 -0.35 -4.53
N ARG A 28 -10.60 0.74 -5.04
CA ARG A 28 -10.15 0.90 -6.44
C ARG A 28 -8.67 1.28 -6.47
N PRO A 29 -7.73 0.32 -6.37
CA PRO A 29 -6.32 0.62 -6.16
C PRO A 29 -5.62 1.16 -7.42
N VAL A 30 -5.91 2.42 -7.77
CA VAL A 30 -5.30 3.15 -8.89
C VAL A 30 -3.79 3.37 -8.72
N LEU A 31 -3.28 3.19 -7.50
CA LEU A 31 -1.86 3.29 -7.16
C LEU A 31 -1.17 1.92 -7.11
N ALA A 32 -1.85 0.85 -7.55
CA ALA A 32 -1.31 -0.50 -7.58
C ALA A 32 0.10 -0.55 -8.19
N GLY A 33 1.03 -1.18 -7.47
CA GLY A 33 2.41 -1.39 -7.95
C GLY A 33 3.33 -0.16 -7.89
N LYS A 34 2.81 1.05 -7.61
CA LYS A 34 3.64 2.25 -7.43
C LYS A 34 4.44 2.15 -6.12
N PRO A 35 5.72 2.57 -6.08
CA PRO A 35 6.49 2.57 -4.84
C PRO A 35 6.05 3.69 -3.90
N VAL A 36 5.95 3.39 -2.60
CA VAL A 36 5.72 4.38 -1.53
C VAL A 36 6.97 4.53 -0.66
N LEU A 37 7.43 5.77 -0.51
CA LEU A 37 8.44 6.20 0.44
C LEU A 37 7.73 7.03 1.52
N ALA A 38 7.97 6.70 2.79
CA ALA A 38 7.54 7.53 3.91
C ALA A 38 8.62 8.57 4.24
N VAL A 39 8.21 9.81 4.47
CA VAL A 39 9.10 10.89 4.92
C VAL A 39 8.54 11.49 6.19
N CYS A 40 9.24 11.34 7.31
CA CYS A 40 8.75 11.82 8.59
C CYS A 40 9.76 12.68 9.33
N THR A 41 9.27 13.70 10.00
CA THR A 41 10.05 14.52 10.95
C THR A 41 9.40 14.46 12.33
N THR A 42 10.16 14.55 13.41
CA THR A 42 9.61 14.65 14.78
C THR A 42 10.47 15.57 15.65
N GLY A 43 9.84 16.23 16.61
CA GLY A 43 10.57 16.88 17.71
C GLY A 43 11.04 15.89 18.79
N GLY A 44 10.43 14.71 18.88
CA GLY A 44 10.65 13.74 19.95
C GLY A 44 10.42 12.29 19.53
N ALA A 45 9.40 11.64 20.09
CA ALA A 45 9.16 10.20 19.93
C ALA A 45 8.33 9.83 18.66
N TYR A 46 8.03 8.53 18.52
CA TYR A 46 7.10 7.93 17.55
C TYR A 46 7.48 7.98 16.05
N LEU A 47 8.70 8.39 15.72
CA LEU A 47 9.15 8.53 14.34
C LEU A 47 9.00 7.24 13.50
N ALA A 48 9.45 6.10 14.05
CA ALA A 48 9.35 4.81 13.37
C ALA A 48 7.90 4.32 13.22
N THR A 49 7.05 4.61 14.22
CA THR A 49 5.62 4.26 14.21
C THR A 49 4.91 5.00 13.08
N VAL A 50 5.10 6.32 12.98
CA VAL A 50 4.45 7.12 11.93
C VAL A 50 4.99 6.77 10.55
N CYS A 51 6.30 6.55 10.38
CA CYS A 51 6.84 6.05 9.10
C CYS A 51 6.14 4.76 8.65
N ARG A 52 5.91 3.84 9.59
CA ARG A 52 5.22 2.57 9.32
C ARG A 52 3.75 2.78 8.98
N GLN A 53 3.06 3.69 9.67
CA GLN A 53 1.68 4.06 9.35
C GLN A 53 1.57 4.62 7.92
N LEU A 54 2.47 5.52 7.50
CA LEU A 54 2.47 6.04 6.12
C LEU A 54 2.69 4.93 5.09
N LEU A 55 3.60 4.01 5.36
CA LEU A 55 3.81 2.84 4.49
C LEU A 55 2.59 1.92 4.44
N ASN A 56 1.91 1.70 5.57
CA ASN A 56 0.67 0.93 5.64
C ASN A 56 -0.45 1.60 4.83
N VAL A 57 -0.62 2.93 4.93
CA VAL A 57 -1.59 3.69 4.13
C VAL A 57 -1.34 3.50 2.64
N GLY A 58 -0.08 3.67 2.20
CA GLY A 58 0.26 3.43 0.80
C GLY A 58 -0.02 1.98 0.37
N GLU A 59 0.31 1.00 1.22
CA GLU A 59 0.04 -0.41 0.94
C GLU A 59 -1.46 -0.72 0.81
N MET A 60 -2.30 -0.13 1.66
CA MET A 60 -3.76 -0.24 1.58
C MET A 60 -4.31 0.29 0.25
N MET A 61 -3.66 1.31 -0.32
CA MET A 61 -3.99 1.86 -1.65
C MET A 61 -3.34 1.09 -2.82
N GLY A 62 -2.72 -0.08 -2.55
CA GLY A 62 -2.08 -0.95 -3.54
C GLY A 62 -0.61 -0.66 -3.82
N MET A 63 0.00 0.33 -3.15
CA MET A 63 1.40 0.69 -3.36
C MET A 63 2.36 -0.34 -2.76
N ARG A 64 3.62 -0.33 -3.19
CA ARG A 64 4.71 -1.18 -2.66
C ARG A 64 5.61 -0.40 -1.73
N ARG A 65 5.83 -0.92 -0.52
CA ARG A 65 6.73 -0.28 0.46
C ARG A 65 8.16 -0.23 -0.05
N ALA A 66 8.70 0.98 -0.15
CA ALA A 66 9.97 1.24 -0.80
C ALA A 66 10.97 2.04 0.08
N GLY A 67 10.69 2.15 1.38
CA GLY A 67 11.62 2.70 2.38
C GLY A 67 11.05 3.87 3.17
N ALA A 68 11.85 4.43 4.07
CA ALA A 68 11.50 5.63 4.81
C ALA A 68 12.72 6.53 4.98
N VAL A 69 12.49 7.84 4.94
CA VAL A 69 13.45 8.87 5.35
C VAL A 69 12.88 9.53 6.60
N ALA A 70 13.64 9.50 7.68
CA ALA A 70 13.14 9.91 8.98
C ALA A 70 14.16 10.81 9.67
N ARG A 71 13.69 11.92 10.27
CA ARG A 71 14.52 12.84 11.04
C ARG A 71 13.87 13.20 12.38
N SER A 72 14.65 13.23 13.44
CA SER A 72 14.30 13.85 14.71
C SER A 72 14.86 15.26 14.80
N SER A 73 14.52 16.02 15.84
CA SER A 73 15.12 17.32 16.17
C SER A 73 16.65 17.29 16.12
N MET A 74 17.26 16.23 16.66
CA MET A 74 18.73 16.03 16.66
C MET A 74 19.36 15.76 15.28
N SER A 75 18.54 15.42 14.27
CA SER A 75 19.03 15.03 12.94
C SER A 75 18.42 15.84 11.80
N LEU A 76 17.51 16.79 12.09
CA LEU A 76 16.73 17.50 11.08
C LEU A 76 17.60 18.20 10.02
N ALA A 77 18.72 18.79 10.43
CA ALA A 77 19.67 19.44 9.53
C ALA A 77 20.53 18.46 8.71
N LYS A 78 20.54 17.15 9.04
CA LYS A 78 21.34 16.17 8.31
C LYS A 78 20.71 15.92 6.94
N PRO A 79 21.44 16.12 5.83
CA PRO A 79 20.90 15.93 4.50
C PRO A 79 20.49 14.48 4.26
N VAL A 80 19.58 14.27 3.31
CA VAL A 80 19.20 12.93 2.86
C VAL A 80 20.35 12.33 2.05
N LYS A 81 20.86 11.18 2.48
CA LYS A 81 21.94 10.50 1.78
C LYS A 81 21.37 9.62 0.66
N PRO A 82 22.07 9.46 -0.49
CA PRO A 82 21.65 8.56 -1.56
C PRO A 82 21.35 7.13 -1.05
N GLY A 83 22.10 6.68 -0.05
CA GLY A 83 21.91 5.38 0.58
C GLY A 83 20.52 5.14 1.17
N GLU A 84 19.88 6.18 1.68
CA GLU A 84 18.53 6.13 2.27
C GLU A 84 17.45 5.99 1.19
N LEU A 85 17.72 6.47 -0.02
CA LEU A 85 16.80 6.44 -1.15
C LEU A 85 16.99 5.22 -2.06
N ARG A 86 18.08 4.44 -1.90
CA ARG A 86 18.43 3.31 -2.77
C ARG A 86 17.27 2.35 -3.03
N ARG A 87 16.52 1.98 -1.99
CA ARG A 87 15.37 1.07 -2.13
C ARG A 87 14.24 1.70 -2.95
N PHE A 88 13.96 2.98 -2.73
CA PHE A 88 12.93 3.72 -3.46
C PHE A 88 13.30 3.88 -4.93
N VAL A 89 14.51 4.35 -5.22
CA VAL A 89 15.04 4.51 -6.58
C VAL A 89 15.03 3.17 -7.32
N ARG A 90 15.50 2.09 -6.69
CA ARG A 90 15.45 0.73 -7.26
C ARG A 90 14.01 0.31 -7.57
N ALA A 91 13.06 0.58 -6.66
CA ALA A 91 11.67 0.19 -6.84
C ALA A 91 10.96 1.00 -7.94
N VAL A 92 11.37 2.24 -8.17
CA VAL A 92 10.94 3.07 -9.30
C VAL A 92 11.45 2.46 -10.62
N HIS A 93 12.77 2.22 -10.73
CA HIS A 93 13.37 1.72 -11.97
C HIS A 93 12.96 0.28 -12.34
N ARG A 94 12.90 -0.63 -11.37
CA ARG A 94 12.52 -2.03 -11.63
C ARG A 94 11.03 -2.22 -11.90
N GLY A 95 10.22 -1.19 -11.65
CA GLY A 95 8.77 -1.29 -11.74
C GLY A 95 8.17 -2.33 -10.79
N PRO A 96 6.89 -2.69 -10.99
CA PRO A 96 6.18 -3.58 -10.08
C PRO A 96 6.63 -5.04 -10.13
N LEU A 97 7.20 -5.49 -11.25
CA LEU A 97 7.61 -6.90 -11.43
C LEU A 97 8.90 -7.24 -10.67
N GLY A 98 9.70 -6.23 -10.30
CA GLY A 98 10.96 -6.44 -9.59
C GLY A 98 10.85 -6.72 -8.09
N GLN A 99 9.63 -6.92 -7.55
CA GLN A 99 9.40 -7.16 -6.13
C GLN A 99 8.19 -8.07 -5.89
N SER A 100 8.39 -9.18 -5.17
CA SER A 100 7.30 -10.03 -4.69
C SER A 100 6.46 -9.28 -3.64
N PRO A 101 5.11 -9.39 -3.67
CA PRO A 101 4.25 -8.71 -2.72
C PRO A 101 4.43 -9.26 -1.30
N THR A 102 4.10 -8.46 -0.29
CA THR A 102 3.94 -8.94 1.08
C THR A 102 2.67 -9.78 1.21
N LEU A 103 2.56 -10.59 2.27
CA LEU A 103 1.31 -11.31 2.54
C LEU A 103 0.15 -10.34 2.79
N THR A 104 0.42 -9.23 3.49
CA THR A 104 -0.55 -8.15 3.69
C THR A 104 -1.07 -7.60 2.37
N GLN A 105 -0.21 -7.36 1.37
CA GLN A 105 -0.65 -6.91 0.04
C GLN A 105 -1.58 -7.90 -0.66
N VAL A 106 -1.32 -9.20 -0.53
CA VAL A 106 -2.18 -10.25 -1.10
C VAL A 106 -3.55 -10.23 -0.42
N VAL A 107 -3.57 -10.17 0.92
CA VAL A 107 -4.82 -10.13 1.71
C VAL A 107 -5.60 -8.83 1.44
N THR A 108 -4.93 -7.68 1.38
CA THR A 108 -5.56 -6.40 1.06
C THR A 108 -6.15 -6.40 -0.35
N PHE A 109 -5.46 -6.96 -1.33
CA PHE A 109 -6.00 -7.08 -2.70
C PHE A 109 -7.24 -7.97 -2.74
N PHE A 110 -7.22 -9.12 -2.04
CA PHE A 110 -8.40 -9.96 -1.87
C PHE A 110 -9.57 -9.20 -1.21
N GLY A 111 -9.31 -8.48 -0.12
CA GLY A 111 -10.32 -7.68 0.56
C GLY A 111 -10.91 -6.60 -0.35
N ALA A 112 -10.08 -5.91 -1.13
CA ALA A 112 -10.53 -4.91 -2.10
C ALA A 112 -11.42 -5.52 -3.19
N LYS A 113 -11.06 -6.72 -3.69
CA LYS A 113 -11.87 -7.47 -4.67
C LYS A 113 -13.22 -7.93 -4.08
N LEU A 114 -13.20 -8.38 -2.84
CA LEU A 114 -14.43 -8.75 -2.14
C LEU A 114 -15.35 -7.54 -2.06
N VAL A 115 -14.85 -6.42 -1.52
CA VAL A 115 -15.68 -5.22 -1.34
C VAL A 115 -16.14 -4.62 -2.66
N SER A 116 -15.32 -4.69 -3.72
CA SER A 116 -15.73 -4.22 -5.04
C SER A 116 -16.94 -4.95 -5.60
N SER A 117 -17.28 -6.13 -5.06
CA SER A 117 -18.45 -6.92 -5.47
C SER A 117 -19.77 -6.31 -4.98
N PHE A 118 -19.75 -5.39 -4.01
CA PHE A 118 -20.96 -4.78 -3.44
C PHE A 118 -21.34 -3.44 -4.08
N SER A 119 -20.55 -2.92 -5.03
CA SER A 119 -20.74 -1.60 -5.64
C SER A 119 -20.61 -1.69 -7.16
N PRO A 120 -21.63 -1.31 -7.96
CA PRO A 120 -21.55 -1.37 -9.42
C PRO A 120 -20.38 -0.57 -10.01
N VAL A 121 -20.06 0.59 -9.40
CA VAL A 121 -18.94 1.45 -9.82
C VAL A 121 -17.60 0.75 -9.59
N ASP A 122 -17.45 0.06 -8.46
CA ASP A 122 -16.23 -0.68 -8.19
C ASP A 122 -16.14 -1.94 -9.07
N GLN A 123 -17.24 -2.68 -9.26
CA GLN A 123 -17.25 -3.82 -10.19
C GLN A 123 -16.80 -3.44 -11.60
N ALA A 124 -17.30 -2.32 -12.13
CA ALA A 124 -16.90 -1.83 -13.45
C ALA A 124 -15.39 -1.56 -13.51
N PHE A 125 -14.85 -0.83 -12.53
CA PHE A 125 -13.41 -0.53 -12.44
C PHE A 125 -12.53 -1.79 -12.47
N TRP A 126 -12.95 -2.84 -11.76
CA TRP A 126 -12.21 -4.10 -11.67
C TRP A 126 -12.31 -4.94 -12.95
N ARG A 127 -13.49 -5.03 -13.55
CA ARG A 127 -13.73 -5.77 -14.81
C ARG A 127 -13.00 -5.14 -15.99
N GLU A 128 -13.01 -3.82 -16.12
CA GLU A 128 -12.26 -3.08 -17.16
C GLU A 128 -10.76 -3.42 -17.14
N ARG A 129 -10.21 -3.75 -15.96
CA ARG A 129 -8.81 -4.10 -15.75
C ARG A 129 -8.54 -5.60 -15.74
N ASN A 130 -9.58 -6.43 -15.86
CA ASN A 130 -9.55 -7.88 -15.66
C ASN A 130 -9.04 -8.31 -14.27
N TRP A 131 -9.02 -7.41 -13.29
CA TRP A 131 -8.48 -7.68 -11.95
C TRP A 131 -9.41 -8.57 -11.12
N ASP A 132 -10.69 -8.64 -11.46
CA ASP A 132 -11.66 -9.54 -10.86
C ASP A 132 -11.25 -11.02 -11.04
N ARG A 133 -10.57 -11.34 -12.15
CA ARG A 133 -10.12 -12.69 -12.50
C ARG A 133 -8.73 -13.04 -11.97
N MET A 134 -7.94 -12.04 -11.57
CA MET A 134 -6.54 -12.21 -11.17
C MET A 134 -6.40 -12.48 -9.67
N LEU A 135 -5.52 -13.39 -9.26
CA LEU A 135 -5.16 -13.62 -7.86
C LEU A 135 -4.47 -12.41 -7.20
N TYR A 136 -3.74 -11.63 -8.01
CA TYR A 136 -3.06 -10.40 -7.61
C TYR A 136 -2.70 -9.57 -8.85
N VAL A 137 -2.56 -8.24 -8.73
CA VAL A 137 -2.26 -7.33 -9.88
C VAL A 137 -1.02 -7.76 -10.67
N HIS A 138 -0.03 -8.36 -10.02
CA HIS A 138 1.17 -8.89 -10.65
C HIS A 138 1.37 -10.36 -10.26
N GLU A 139 0.48 -11.24 -10.72
CA GLU A 139 0.45 -12.66 -10.33
C GLU A 139 1.79 -13.38 -10.45
N GLN A 140 2.58 -13.05 -11.48
CA GLN A 140 3.90 -13.65 -11.71
C GLN A 140 4.87 -13.43 -10.54
N THR A 141 4.62 -12.42 -9.70
CA THR A 141 5.48 -12.10 -8.55
C THR A 141 5.06 -12.82 -7.26
N LEU A 142 3.94 -13.56 -7.26
CA LEU A 142 3.39 -14.21 -6.07
C LEU A 142 4.32 -15.28 -5.49
N GLY A 143 5.05 -16.02 -6.33
CA GLY A 143 5.91 -17.13 -5.89
C GLY A 143 5.15 -18.08 -4.97
N TRP A 144 5.74 -18.38 -3.80
CA TRP A 144 5.14 -19.26 -2.78
C TRP A 144 3.81 -18.74 -2.19
N LYS A 145 3.44 -17.47 -2.41
CA LYS A 145 2.17 -16.89 -1.93
C LYS A 145 0.99 -17.21 -2.86
N ARG A 146 1.26 -17.78 -4.05
CA ARG A 146 0.23 -18.11 -5.04
C ARG A 146 -0.83 -19.08 -4.50
N PRO A 147 -0.50 -20.16 -3.76
CA PRO A 147 -1.51 -21.04 -3.16
C PRO A 147 -2.42 -20.31 -2.16
N ILE A 148 -1.87 -19.38 -1.37
CA ILE A 148 -2.65 -18.56 -0.43
C ILE A 148 -3.61 -17.65 -1.20
N ALA A 149 -3.11 -16.93 -2.21
CA ALA A 149 -3.95 -16.08 -3.05
C ALA A 149 -5.06 -16.87 -3.74
N TRP A 150 -4.76 -18.08 -4.21
CA TRP A 150 -5.72 -19.00 -4.79
C TRP A 150 -6.80 -19.45 -3.79
N LEU A 151 -6.41 -19.83 -2.57
CA LEU A 151 -7.34 -20.21 -1.50
C LEU A 151 -8.32 -19.07 -1.19
N LEU A 152 -7.81 -17.85 -1.01
CA LEU A 152 -8.62 -16.67 -0.77
C LEU A 152 -9.61 -16.43 -1.93
N ASP A 153 -9.13 -16.46 -3.16
CA ASP A 153 -9.91 -16.12 -4.36
C ASP A 153 -10.93 -17.18 -4.77
N ARG A 154 -10.57 -18.47 -4.70
CA ARG A 154 -11.36 -19.57 -5.27
C ARG A 154 -12.24 -20.28 -4.28
N LEU A 155 -11.87 -20.27 -3.00
CA LEU A 155 -12.65 -20.92 -1.95
C LEU A 155 -13.38 -19.89 -1.10
N LEU A 156 -12.70 -18.86 -0.58
CA LEU A 156 -13.35 -17.91 0.33
C LEU A 156 -14.23 -16.89 -0.39
N LEU A 157 -13.79 -16.32 -1.52
CA LEU A 157 -14.55 -15.28 -2.22
C LEU A 157 -15.99 -15.72 -2.58
N PRO A 158 -16.22 -16.92 -3.16
CA PRO A 158 -17.58 -17.34 -3.49
C PRO A 158 -18.43 -17.63 -2.26
N LEU A 159 -17.83 -18.13 -1.17
CA LEU A 159 -18.56 -18.39 0.08
C LEU A 159 -19.04 -17.09 0.71
N VAL A 160 -18.16 -16.09 0.80
CA VAL A 160 -18.53 -14.79 1.38
C VAL A 160 -19.58 -14.09 0.51
N ARG A 161 -19.46 -14.13 -0.82
CA ARG A 161 -20.48 -13.57 -1.73
C ARG A 161 -21.85 -14.24 -1.67
N LYS A 162 -21.97 -15.45 -1.11
CA LYS A 162 -23.26 -16.13 -0.91
C LYS A 162 -23.90 -15.77 0.44
N ALA A 163 -23.09 -15.30 1.40
CA ALA A 163 -23.55 -14.97 2.75
C ALA A 163 -24.07 -13.53 2.89
N PHE A 164 -23.86 -12.70 1.87
CA PHE A 164 -24.32 -11.32 1.75
C PHE A 164 -25.08 -11.15 0.43
#